data_AF-A0A0L0N9L1-F1
#
_entry.id   AF-A0A0L0N9L1-F1
#
_cell.length_a   1.000
_cell.length_b   1.000
_cell.length_c   1.000
_cell.angle_alpha   90.00
_cell.angle_beta   90.00
_cell.angle_gamma   90.00
#
_symmetry.space_group_name_H-M   'P 1'
#
loop_
_entity.id
_entity.type
_entity.pdbx_description
1 polymer ?
#
loop_
_entity_poly.entity_id
_entity_poly.type
_entity_poly.pdbx_seq_one_letter_code
_entity_poly.pdbx_strand_id
1 'polypeptide(L)'
;MELSEDELVRRSDGRIVYPWWPKEKLQNEAATLKFVAENTSIPVPACRLCTKDGLLHLETRRITDGVLLEDLGPLRAAATESVEKQMNSTILPQLRAIRRHFIGSINENLPVPPPRIYGLDRRIWPQIRSEKDEFVLCHNDLGPQNIFVHPETFQIVEIIDWEFAGFFPSDFELPLWREVVLDDGREMYDAARPRDLAFFGLKEEDLQDCAVKPCN
;
A
#
# COMPACT_ATOMS: atom_id res chain seq x y z
N MET A 1 -12.15 -6.42 -1.91
CA MET A 1 -13.17 -7.44 -1.54
C MET A 1 -12.46 -8.77 -1.32
N GLU A 2 -12.93 -9.63 -0.43
CA GLU A 2 -12.43 -11.00 -0.34
C GLU A 2 -12.78 -11.78 -1.61
N LEU A 3 -11.80 -12.47 -2.19
CA LEU A 3 -12.01 -13.29 -3.38
C LEU A 3 -12.51 -14.68 -2.99
N SER A 4 -13.44 -15.22 -3.77
CA SER A 4 -13.80 -16.64 -3.70
C SER A 4 -12.68 -17.52 -4.26
N GLU A 5 -12.65 -18.82 -3.91
CA GLU A 5 -11.59 -19.74 -4.38
C GLU A 5 -11.47 -19.81 -5.90
N ASP A 6 -12.58 -19.67 -6.62
CA ASP A 6 -12.62 -19.70 -8.08
C ASP A 6 -12.02 -18.43 -8.73
N GLU A 7 -11.95 -17.33 -7.98
CA GLU A 7 -11.38 -16.04 -8.41
C GLU A 7 -9.89 -15.91 -8.05
N LEU A 8 -9.33 -16.85 -7.29
CA LEU A 8 -7.93 -16.80 -6.88
C LEU A 8 -6.98 -17.11 -8.04
N VAL A 9 -5.86 -16.38 -8.07
CA VAL A 9 -4.80 -16.56 -9.07
C VAL A 9 -4.20 -17.97 -8.97
N ARG A 10 -4.02 -18.60 -10.13
CA ARG A 10 -3.35 -19.90 -10.25
C ARG A 10 -1.97 -19.72 -10.88
N ARG A 11 -0.94 -20.31 -10.27
CA ARG A 11 0.39 -20.40 -10.86
C ARG A 11 0.38 -21.33 -12.07
N SER A 12 1.43 -21.25 -12.90
CA SER A 12 1.64 -22.12 -14.06
C SER A 12 1.73 -23.61 -13.69
N ASP A 13 2.03 -23.95 -12.43
CA ASP A 13 2.03 -25.31 -11.88
C ASP A 13 0.66 -25.77 -11.35
N GLY A 14 -0.39 -24.97 -11.53
CA GLY A 14 -1.77 -25.27 -11.14
C GLY A 14 -2.11 -24.95 -9.69
N ARG A 15 -1.16 -24.48 -8.88
CA ARG A 15 -1.40 -24.14 -7.46
C ARG A 15 -2.11 -22.81 -7.30
N ILE A 16 -3.09 -22.76 -6.39
CA ILE A 16 -3.83 -21.55 -6.03
C ILE A 16 -2.98 -20.69 -5.09
N VAL A 17 -2.87 -19.40 -5.40
CA VAL A 17 -2.22 -18.39 -4.57
C VAL A 17 -3.28 -17.77 -3.67
N TYR A 18 -3.21 -18.07 -2.37
CA TYR A 18 -4.09 -17.46 -1.38
C TYR A 18 -3.51 -16.13 -0.91
N PRO A 19 -4.19 -14.99 -1.09
CA PRO A 19 -3.75 -13.72 -0.54
C PRO A 19 -3.66 -13.84 0.98
N TRP A 20 -2.59 -13.30 1.56
CA TRP A 20 -2.49 -13.28 3.01
C TRP A 20 -3.38 -12.17 3.56
N TRP A 21 -4.03 -12.47 4.69
CA TRP A 21 -4.81 -11.50 5.44
C TRP A 21 -5.85 -10.71 4.64
N PRO A 22 -6.66 -11.35 3.77
CA PRO A 22 -7.57 -10.61 2.90
C PRO A 22 -8.59 -9.79 3.71
N LYS A 23 -9.02 -10.28 4.89
CA LYS A 23 -9.90 -9.54 5.79
C LYS A 23 -9.17 -8.39 6.48
N GLU A 24 -7.99 -8.67 7.02
CA GLU A 24 -7.24 -7.69 7.80
C GLU A 24 -6.72 -6.56 6.91
N LYS A 25 -6.36 -6.84 5.66
CA LYS A 25 -6.02 -5.81 4.65
C LYS A 25 -7.20 -4.89 4.35
N LEU A 26 -8.41 -5.44 4.13
CA LEU A 26 -9.62 -4.63 3.93
C LEU A 26 -9.99 -3.81 5.18
N GLN A 27 -9.82 -4.41 6.36
CA GLN A 27 -10.03 -3.70 7.63
C GLN A 27 -9.00 -2.59 7.82
N ASN A 28 -7.74 -2.83 7.45
CA ASN A 28 -6.67 -1.85 7.50
C ASN A 28 -6.93 -0.69 6.52
N GLU A 29 -7.33 -1.01 5.29
CA GLU A 29 -7.67 0.01 4.28
C GLU A 29 -8.81 0.90 4.81
N ALA A 30 -9.90 0.30 5.30
CA ALA A 30 -11.04 1.06 5.84
C ALA A 30 -10.64 1.95 7.03
N ALA A 31 -9.85 1.41 7.96
CA ALA A 31 -9.35 2.16 9.11
C ALA A 31 -8.44 3.31 8.67
N THR A 32 -7.58 3.08 7.70
CA THR A 32 -6.64 4.07 7.18
C THR A 32 -7.36 5.18 6.41
N LEU A 33 -8.28 4.84 5.51
CA LEU A 33 -9.08 5.83 4.78
C LEU A 33 -9.80 6.77 5.74
N LYS A 34 -10.46 6.21 6.77
CA LYS A 34 -11.11 7.01 7.80
C LYS A 34 -10.12 7.90 8.57
N PHE A 35 -9.00 7.33 9.00
CA PHE A 35 -7.98 8.04 9.77
C PHE A 35 -7.36 9.20 8.97
N VAL A 36 -6.99 8.97 7.71
CA VAL A 36 -6.39 9.98 6.82
C VAL A 36 -7.38 11.12 6.56
N ALA A 37 -8.66 10.79 6.30
CA ALA A 37 -9.71 11.79 6.10
C ALA A 37 -9.95 12.67 7.33
N GLU A 38 -9.82 12.11 8.54
CA GLU A 38 -10.05 12.83 9.80
C GLU A 38 -8.85 13.69 10.23
N ASN A 39 -7.62 13.35 9.80
CA ASN A 39 -6.38 13.93 10.33
C ASN A 39 -5.56 14.72 9.30
N THR A 40 -5.96 14.73 8.03
CA THR A 40 -5.21 15.38 6.95
C THR A 40 -6.14 16.06 5.95
N SER A 41 -5.57 16.84 5.02
CA SER A 41 -6.24 17.30 3.80
C SER A 41 -5.96 16.41 2.59
N ILE A 42 -5.32 15.25 2.76
CA ILE A 42 -5.07 14.31 1.69
C ILE A 42 -6.43 13.79 1.22
N PRO A 43 -6.76 13.90 -0.07
CA PRO A 43 -8.02 13.40 -0.57
C PRO A 43 -7.98 11.86 -0.57
N VAL A 44 -8.92 11.26 0.17
CA VAL A 44 -9.16 9.82 0.19
C VAL A 44 -10.66 9.53 0.07
N PRO A 45 -11.07 8.44 -0.60
CA PRO A 45 -12.48 8.17 -0.81
C PRO A 45 -13.17 7.79 0.50
N ALA A 46 -14.36 8.34 0.73
CA ALA A 46 -15.25 7.85 1.79
C ALA A 46 -15.52 6.36 1.58
N CYS A 47 -15.53 5.59 2.66
CA CYS A 47 -15.67 4.14 2.59
C CYS A 47 -16.57 3.56 3.67
N ARG A 48 -16.98 2.30 3.46
CA ARG A 48 -17.63 1.47 4.48
C ARG A 48 -17.26 0.00 4.28
N LEU A 49 -17.13 -0.72 5.38
CA LEU A 49 -17.08 -2.18 5.36
C LEU A 49 -18.50 -2.74 5.34
N CYS A 50 -18.73 -3.78 4.54
CA CYS A 50 -19.97 -4.53 4.55
C CYS A 50 -19.72 -6.01 4.27
N THR A 51 -20.65 -6.85 4.68
CA THR A 51 -20.62 -8.29 4.38
C THR A 51 -21.70 -8.59 3.34
N LYS A 52 -21.31 -9.23 2.23
CA LYS A 52 -22.22 -9.75 1.21
C LYS A 52 -21.87 -11.20 0.98
N ASP A 53 -22.88 -12.08 0.98
CA ASP A 53 -22.71 -13.52 0.77
C ASP A 53 -21.63 -14.18 1.66
N GLY A 54 -21.47 -13.66 2.89
CA GLY A 54 -20.47 -14.15 3.85
C GLY A 54 -19.05 -13.64 3.64
N LEU A 55 -18.79 -12.85 2.60
CA LEU A 55 -17.50 -12.23 2.29
C LEU A 55 -17.46 -10.78 2.79
N LEU A 56 -16.29 -10.32 3.22
CA LEU A 56 -16.05 -8.93 3.58
C LEU A 56 -15.74 -8.10 2.33
N HIS A 57 -16.42 -6.97 2.21
CA HIS A 57 -16.24 -6.01 1.13
C HIS A 57 -15.91 -4.64 1.74
N LEU A 58 -14.94 -3.98 1.13
CA LEU A 58 -14.80 -2.54 1.23
C LEU A 58 -15.56 -1.92 0.06
N GLU A 59 -16.50 -1.02 0.36
CA GLU A 59 -17.12 -0.16 -0.62
C GLU A 59 -16.57 1.25 -0.45
N THR A 60 -16.13 1.86 -1.55
CA THR A 60 -15.63 3.22 -1.60
C THR A 60 -16.56 4.10 -2.44
N ARG A 61 -16.53 5.41 -2.18
CA ARG A 61 -17.15 6.40 -3.06
C ARG A 61 -16.56 6.25 -4.46
N ARG A 62 -17.44 6.14 -5.47
CA ARG A 62 -17.01 6.17 -6.86
C ARG A 62 -16.42 7.54 -7.19
N ILE A 63 -15.21 7.52 -7.75
CA ILE A 63 -14.51 8.70 -8.26
C ILE A 63 -15.02 8.96 -9.68
N THR A 64 -15.44 10.19 -9.97
CA THR A 64 -16.08 10.55 -11.25
C THR A 64 -15.43 11.74 -11.95
N ASP A 65 -14.57 12.43 -11.24
CA ASP A 65 -13.93 13.71 -11.56
C ASP A 65 -12.41 13.60 -11.69
N GLY A 66 -11.90 12.36 -11.76
CA GLY A 66 -10.49 12.07 -11.95
C GLY A 66 -10.27 10.88 -12.89
N VAL A 67 -9.06 10.81 -13.42
CA VAL A 67 -8.53 9.67 -14.17
C VAL A 67 -7.31 9.12 -13.45
N LEU A 68 -7.05 7.83 -13.57
CA LEU A 68 -5.86 7.24 -12.98
C LEU A 68 -4.60 7.83 -13.63
N LEU A 69 -3.58 8.03 -12.82
CA LEU A 69 -2.30 8.55 -13.28
C LEU A 69 -1.68 7.60 -14.32
N GLU A 70 -1.83 6.28 -14.17
CA GLU A 70 -1.38 5.27 -15.15
C GLU A 70 -2.09 5.37 -16.52
N ASP A 71 -3.35 5.82 -16.54
CA ASP A 71 -4.21 5.83 -17.73
C ASP A 71 -4.02 7.06 -18.64
N LEU A 72 -3.14 7.99 -18.27
CA LEU A 72 -2.98 9.28 -18.97
C LEU A 72 -2.24 9.21 -20.31
N GLY A 73 -1.72 8.04 -20.69
CA GLY A 73 -1.06 7.82 -21.98
C GLY A 73 0.01 8.90 -22.28
N PRO A 74 -0.06 9.64 -23.40
CA PRO A 74 0.93 10.67 -23.73
C PRO A 74 1.09 11.80 -22.69
N LEU A 75 0.06 12.05 -21.87
CA LEU A 75 0.10 13.08 -20.82
C LEU A 75 0.77 12.59 -19.53
N ARG A 76 1.08 11.30 -19.42
CA ARG A 76 1.64 10.65 -18.22
C ARG A 76 2.85 11.38 -17.66
N ALA A 77 3.81 11.76 -18.50
CA ALA A 77 5.06 12.40 -18.06
C ALA A 77 4.83 13.78 -17.41
N ALA A 78 4.02 14.62 -18.05
CA ALA A 78 3.67 15.94 -17.52
C ALA A 78 2.86 15.83 -16.21
N ALA A 79 1.95 14.85 -16.16
CA ALA A 79 1.19 14.56 -14.96
C ALA A 79 2.07 14.06 -13.81
N THR A 80 3.07 13.18 -14.07
CA THR A 80 4.06 12.77 -13.06
C THR A 80 4.75 13.98 -12.44
N GLU A 81 5.18 14.94 -13.25
CA GLU A 81 5.89 16.12 -12.75
C GLU A 81 4.98 16.99 -11.87
N SER A 82 3.70 17.12 -12.24
CA SER A 82 2.71 17.83 -11.42
C SER A 82 2.41 17.09 -10.11
N VAL A 83 2.25 15.76 -10.17
CA VAL A 83 2.02 14.89 -9.01
C VAL A 83 3.22 14.95 -8.07
N GLU A 84 4.44 14.87 -8.58
CA GLU A 84 5.69 14.98 -7.81
C GLU A 84 5.73 16.29 -6.99
N LYS A 85 5.34 17.41 -7.60
CA LYS A 85 5.26 18.71 -6.91
C LYS A 85 4.25 18.67 -5.77
N GLN A 86 3.08 18.08 -5.99
CA GLN A 86 2.03 17.93 -4.98
C GLN A 86 2.42 16.95 -3.86
N MET A 87 3.08 15.85 -4.20
CA MET A 87 3.63 14.88 -3.25
C MET A 87 4.59 15.56 -2.28
N ASN A 88 5.56 16.33 -2.79
CA ASN A 88 6.56 16.98 -1.94
C ASN A 88 6.01 18.18 -1.14
N SER A 89 5.09 18.95 -1.72
CA SER A 89 4.56 20.16 -1.08
C SER A 89 3.43 19.89 -0.09
N THR A 90 2.64 18.84 -0.30
CA THR A 90 1.36 18.65 0.40
C THR A 90 1.19 17.25 0.98
N ILE A 91 1.39 16.19 0.21
CA ILE A 91 1.03 14.82 0.64
C ILE A 91 2.05 14.25 1.63
N LEU A 92 3.32 14.13 1.23
CA LEU A 92 4.37 13.54 2.05
C LEU A 92 4.60 14.30 3.37
N PRO A 93 4.57 15.66 3.42
CA PRO A 93 4.67 16.37 4.69
C PRO A 93 3.58 15.98 5.69
N GLN A 94 2.34 15.78 5.23
CA GLN A 94 1.22 15.39 6.09
C GLN A 94 1.37 13.94 6.58
N LEU A 95 1.71 13.01 5.69
CA LEU A 95 1.99 11.63 6.06
C LEU A 95 3.13 11.52 7.09
N ARG A 96 4.21 12.28 6.88
CA ARG A 96 5.38 12.33 7.78
C ARG A 96 5.14 13.05 9.11
N ALA A 97 4.07 13.84 9.20
CA ALA A 97 3.67 14.50 10.44
C ALA A 97 2.92 13.54 11.37
N ILE A 98 2.23 12.54 10.82
CA ILE A 98 1.56 11.49 11.59
C ILE A 98 2.62 10.47 12.02
N ARG A 99 2.88 10.42 13.32
CA ARG A 99 4.00 9.65 13.89
C ARG A 99 3.59 8.73 15.01
N ARG A 100 4.40 7.70 15.21
CA ARG A 100 4.23 6.69 16.26
C ARG A 100 5.57 6.06 16.64
N HIS A 101 5.67 5.60 17.89
CA HIS A 101 6.85 4.92 18.42
C HIS A 101 6.89 3.41 18.16
N PHE A 102 5.96 2.87 17.38
CA PHE A 102 6.02 1.47 16.94
C PHE A 102 5.45 1.26 15.54
N ILE A 103 5.95 0.23 14.87
CA ILE A 103 5.54 -0.10 13.50
C ILE A 103 4.19 -0.83 13.44
N GLY A 104 3.64 -0.89 12.24
CA GLY A 104 2.47 -1.70 11.92
C GLY A 104 1.27 -0.84 11.52
N SER A 105 0.11 -1.46 11.40
CA SER A 105 -1.06 -0.81 10.83
C SER A 105 -1.65 0.27 11.75
N ILE A 106 -2.61 1.05 11.21
CA ILE A 106 -3.38 2.04 11.98
C ILE A 106 -4.09 1.36 13.16
N ASN A 107 -4.66 0.17 12.95
CA ASN A 107 -5.26 -0.63 14.00
C ASN A 107 -4.20 -1.52 14.65
N GLU A 108 -3.80 -1.25 15.89
CA GLU A 108 -2.68 -1.96 16.54
C GLU A 108 -2.85 -3.49 16.63
N ASN A 109 -4.06 -4.01 16.44
CA ASN A 109 -4.36 -5.44 16.44
C ASN A 109 -4.24 -6.11 15.06
N LEU A 110 -4.04 -5.36 13.98
CA LEU A 110 -3.93 -5.90 12.62
C LEU A 110 -2.45 -5.95 12.19
N PRO A 111 -1.88 -7.13 11.95
CA PRO A 111 -0.55 -7.24 11.38
C PRO A 111 -0.64 -6.91 9.89
N VAL A 112 -0.10 -5.77 9.48
CA VAL A 112 0.11 -5.45 8.06
C VAL A 112 1.53 -4.89 7.91
N PRO A 113 2.54 -5.77 7.73
CA PRO A 113 3.85 -5.33 7.27
C PRO A 113 3.74 -4.79 5.82
N PRO A 114 4.81 -4.29 5.19
CA PRO A 114 4.79 -3.87 3.78
C PRO A 114 4.95 -5.05 2.82
N PRO A 115 4.21 -5.12 1.68
CA PRO A 115 4.14 -6.29 0.78
C PRO A 115 5.48 -6.87 0.36
N ARG A 116 6.45 -6.00 0.09
CA ARG A 116 7.81 -6.37 -0.32
C ARG A 116 8.61 -7.16 0.71
N ILE A 117 8.19 -7.12 1.98
CA ILE A 117 8.84 -7.83 3.09
C ILE A 117 8.17 -9.16 3.37
N TYR A 118 6.84 -9.21 3.35
CA TYR A 118 6.09 -10.41 3.73
C TYR A 118 5.48 -11.19 2.57
N GLY A 119 5.46 -10.65 1.35
CA GLY A 119 4.77 -11.27 0.22
C GLY A 119 5.28 -12.67 -0.14
N LEU A 120 6.51 -12.98 0.28
CA LEU A 120 7.08 -14.32 0.18
C LEU A 120 7.08 -15.07 1.51
N ASP A 121 7.08 -14.40 2.66
CA ASP A 121 7.36 -15.01 3.96
C ASP A 121 6.23 -14.82 4.99
N ARG A 122 5.76 -15.94 5.54
CA ARG A 122 4.59 -16.02 6.41
C ARG A 122 4.93 -16.10 7.90
N ARG A 123 6.15 -15.72 8.29
CA ARG A 123 6.55 -15.63 9.70
C ARG A 123 5.69 -14.64 10.48
N ILE A 124 5.72 -14.79 11.80
CA ILE A 124 5.17 -13.78 12.71
C ILE A 124 6.15 -12.60 12.73
N TRP A 125 5.70 -11.44 12.26
CA TRP A 125 6.51 -10.23 12.22
C TRP A 125 6.52 -9.54 13.59
N PRO A 126 7.69 -9.23 14.16
CA PRO A 126 7.77 -8.58 15.46
C PRO A 126 7.23 -7.14 15.37
N GLN A 127 6.54 -6.69 16.43
CA GLN A 127 6.20 -5.29 16.58
C GLN A 127 7.45 -4.53 17.04
N ILE A 128 8.19 -3.95 16.10
CA ILE A 128 9.35 -3.12 16.38
C ILE A 128 8.89 -1.81 17.03
N ARG A 129 9.57 -1.44 18.12
CA ARG A 129 9.33 -0.23 18.90
C ARG A 129 10.58 0.64 18.90
N SER A 130 10.37 1.92 19.12
CA SER A 130 11.40 2.93 19.34
C SER A 130 11.11 3.71 20.62
N GLU A 131 12.14 4.33 21.17
CA GLU A 131 12.01 5.28 22.29
C GLU A 131 11.38 6.62 21.86
N LYS A 132 11.30 6.88 20.54
CA LYS A 132 10.75 8.12 19.96
C LYS A 132 9.68 7.80 18.94
N ASP A 133 8.81 8.76 18.67
CA ASP A 133 7.85 8.71 17.56
C ASP A 133 8.55 8.92 16.21
N GLU A 134 9.34 7.93 15.77
CA GLU A 134 10.15 7.99 14.55
C GLU A 134 9.50 7.33 13.33
N PHE A 135 8.52 6.44 13.55
CA PHE A 135 7.79 5.81 12.46
C PHE A 135 6.67 6.73 11.97
N VAL A 136 6.58 6.89 10.66
CA VAL A 136 5.60 7.76 10.00
C VAL A 136 4.57 6.93 9.27
N LEU A 137 3.40 7.50 9.00
CA LEU A 137 2.42 6.83 8.14
C LEU A 137 2.97 6.72 6.71
N CYS A 138 3.04 5.49 6.21
CA CYS A 138 3.37 5.15 4.83
C CYS A 138 2.17 4.44 4.18
N HIS A 139 1.93 4.70 2.90
CA HIS A 139 1.02 3.99 2.03
C HIS A 139 1.61 2.65 1.56
N ASN A 140 2.93 2.60 1.31
CA ASN A 140 3.70 1.42 0.89
C ASN A 140 3.42 0.88 -0.52
N ASP A 141 2.47 1.47 -1.24
CA ASP A 141 2.08 1.12 -2.62
C ASP A 141 1.58 2.37 -3.36
N LEU A 142 2.24 3.51 -3.15
CA LEU A 142 1.81 4.80 -3.71
C LEU A 142 2.24 4.97 -5.17
N GLY A 143 1.77 4.04 -6.01
CA GLY A 143 2.06 3.99 -7.45
C GLY A 143 1.01 4.71 -8.32
N PRO A 144 1.24 4.78 -9.64
CA PRO A 144 0.36 5.47 -10.58
C PRO A 144 -1.06 4.89 -10.67
N GLN A 145 -1.21 3.59 -10.39
CA GLN A 145 -2.48 2.87 -10.32
C GLN A 145 -3.35 3.30 -9.12
N ASN A 146 -2.76 3.98 -8.13
CA ASN A 146 -3.42 4.34 -6.88
C ASN A 146 -3.67 5.85 -6.75
N ILE A 147 -3.39 6.63 -7.79
CA ILE A 147 -3.50 8.09 -7.77
C ILE A 147 -4.46 8.54 -8.87
N PHE A 148 -5.60 9.11 -8.46
CA PHE A 148 -6.48 9.82 -9.37
C PHE A 148 -6.06 11.28 -9.50
N VAL A 149 -6.02 11.79 -10.72
CA VAL A 149 -5.76 13.20 -11.01
C VAL A 149 -6.84 13.81 -11.89
N HIS A 150 -7.04 15.11 -11.78
CA HIS A 150 -7.91 15.85 -12.68
C HIS A 150 -7.27 15.88 -14.09
N PRO A 151 -8.01 15.52 -15.15
CA PRO A 151 -7.43 15.28 -16.48
C PRO A 151 -6.81 16.52 -17.12
N GLU A 152 -7.25 17.73 -16.76
CA GLU A 152 -6.75 18.98 -17.35
C GLU A 152 -5.67 19.68 -16.51
N THR A 153 -5.70 19.51 -15.19
CA THR A 153 -4.82 20.26 -14.26
C THR A 153 -3.79 19.38 -13.60
N PHE A 154 -3.96 18.06 -13.67
CA PHE A 154 -3.18 17.04 -12.96
C PHE A 154 -3.16 17.23 -11.44
N GLN A 155 -4.12 17.97 -10.89
CA GLN A 155 -4.32 18.04 -9.44
C GLN A 155 -4.72 16.66 -8.92
N ILE A 156 -4.11 16.20 -7.83
CA ILE A 156 -4.50 14.95 -7.17
C ILE A 156 -5.94 15.11 -6.67
N VAL A 157 -6.82 14.22 -7.15
CA VAL A 157 -8.25 14.20 -6.83
C VAL A 157 -8.53 13.24 -5.69
N GLU A 158 -7.90 12.07 -5.68
CA GLU A 158 -8.05 11.02 -4.66
C GLU A 158 -6.83 10.09 -4.67
N ILE A 159 -6.42 9.59 -3.50
CA ILE A 159 -5.45 8.49 -3.36
C ILE A 159 -6.19 7.28 -2.80
N ILE A 160 -6.05 6.12 -3.45
CA ILE A 160 -6.79 4.89 -3.13
C ILE A 160 -5.86 3.74 -2.76
N ASP A 161 -6.44 2.59 -2.39
CA ASP A 161 -5.71 1.34 -2.12
C ASP A 161 -4.72 1.43 -0.95
N TRP A 162 -5.23 1.86 0.20
CA TRP A 162 -4.46 2.01 1.44
C TRP A 162 -4.31 0.69 2.22
N GLU A 163 -4.52 -0.45 1.58
CA GLU A 163 -4.58 -1.74 2.28
C GLU A 163 -3.24 -2.14 2.93
N PHE A 164 -2.13 -1.61 2.41
CA PHE A 164 -0.77 -1.81 2.89
C PHE A 164 -0.23 -0.69 3.78
N ALA A 165 -1.08 0.29 4.09
CA ALA A 165 -0.66 1.43 4.85
C ALA A 165 -0.34 1.07 6.31
N GLY A 166 0.65 1.77 6.88
CA GLY A 166 1.05 1.59 8.27
C GLY A 166 2.22 2.48 8.65
N PHE A 167 2.66 2.35 9.91
CA PHE A 167 3.77 3.11 10.47
C PHE A 167 5.09 2.40 10.22
N PHE A 168 6.00 3.07 9.51
CA PHE A 168 7.33 2.55 9.16
C PHE A 168 8.38 3.67 9.14
N PRO A 169 9.68 3.35 9.06
CA PRO A 169 10.70 4.34 8.74
C PRO A 169 10.33 5.10 7.46
N SER A 170 10.57 6.41 7.41
CA SER A 170 10.04 7.27 6.33
C SER A 170 10.53 6.92 4.93
N ASP A 171 11.64 6.20 4.83
CA ASP A 171 12.24 5.74 3.59
C ASP A 171 11.63 4.43 3.06
N PHE A 172 10.71 3.82 3.80
CA PHE A 172 9.83 2.76 3.31
C PHE A 172 8.80 3.30 2.30
N GLU A 173 8.43 4.58 2.37
CA GLU A 173 7.61 5.20 1.33
C GLU A 173 8.48 5.47 0.09
N LEU A 174 8.42 4.55 -0.86
CA LEU A 174 9.11 4.69 -2.12
C LEU A 174 8.34 5.64 -3.05
N PRO A 175 9.02 6.43 -3.89
CA PRO A 175 8.37 7.37 -4.80
C PRO A 175 7.77 6.67 -6.04
N LEU A 176 6.95 5.64 -5.85
CA LEU A 176 6.45 4.76 -6.91
C LEU A 176 5.61 5.50 -7.94
N TRP A 177 4.98 6.62 -7.59
CA TRP A 177 4.27 7.48 -8.55
C TRP A 177 5.15 8.00 -9.71
N ARG A 178 6.48 7.94 -9.56
CA ARG A 178 7.45 8.26 -10.62
C ARG A 178 7.60 7.17 -11.67
N GLU A 179 7.08 5.97 -11.43
CA GLU A 179 7.12 4.84 -12.35
C GLU A 179 6.51 5.21 -13.70
N VAL A 180 7.32 5.14 -14.76
CA VAL A 180 6.89 5.42 -16.14
C VAL A 180 6.67 4.12 -16.90
N VAL A 181 7.49 3.11 -16.61
CA VAL A 181 7.39 1.75 -17.17
C VAL A 181 7.18 0.77 -16.03
N LEU A 182 6.36 -0.27 -16.23
CA LEU A 182 6.02 -1.29 -15.21
C LEU A 182 7.23 -1.97 -14.53
N ASP A 183 8.42 -1.90 -15.13
CA ASP A 183 9.65 -2.45 -14.55
C ASP A 183 10.32 -1.47 -13.57
N ASP A 184 10.06 -0.15 -13.66
CA ASP A 184 10.69 0.84 -12.78
C ASP A 184 10.27 0.60 -11.32
N GLY A 185 8.99 0.28 -11.08
CA GLY A 185 8.50 -0.01 -9.73
C GLY A 185 9.15 -1.25 -9.14
N ARG A 186 9.39 -2.28 -9.96
CA ARG A 186 10.11 -3.50 -9.57
C ARG A 186 11.56 -3.18 -9.19
N GLU A 187 12.26 -2.39 -10.01
CA GLU A 187 13.65 -1.99 -9.73
C GLU A 187 13.74 -1.19 -8.42
N MET A 188 12.80 -0.27 -8.18
CA MET A 188 12.73 0.48 -6.93
C MET A 188 12.50 -0.42 -5.72
N TYR A 189 11.63 -1.42 -5.84
CA TYR A 189 11.43 -2.41 -4.79
C TYR A 189 12.68 -3.26 -4.56
N ASP A 190 13.31 -3.77 -5.61
CA ASP A 190 14.50 -4.60 -5.51
C ASP A 190 15.68 -3.82 -4.91
N ALA A 191 15.83 -2.53 -5.25
CA ALA A 191 16.85 -1.67 -4.66
C ALA A 191 16.61 -1.37 -3.17
N ALA A 192 15.36 -1.21 -2.75
CA ALA A 192 14.99 -0.95 -1.35
C ALA A 192 15.01 -2.20 -0.47
N ARG A 193 14.81 -3.37 -1.07
CA ARG A 193 14.59 -4.64 -0.36
C ARG A 193 15.69 -5.01 0.63
N PRO A 194 17.00 -4.94 0.32
CA PRO A 194 18.04 -5.30 1.29
C PRO A 194 18.01 -4.41 2.55
N ARG A 195 17.74 -3.12 2.38
CA ARG A 195 17.60 -2.16 3.48
C ARG A 195 16.37 -2.48 4.33
N ASP A 196 15.22 -2.67 3.68
CA ASP A 196 13.97 -2.94 4.38
C ASP A 196 14.04 -4.27 5.13
N LEU A 197 14.70 -5.30 4.59
CA LEU A 197 14.95 -6.56 5.28
C LEU A 197 15.89 -6.40 6.47
N ALA A 198 16.98 -5.62 6.31
CA ALA A 198 17.93 -5.35 7.39
C ALA A 198 17.26 -4.65 8.58
N PHE A 199 16.22 -3.83 8.36
CA PHE A 199 15.41 -3.24 9.43
C PHE A 199 14.75 -4.30 10.33
N PHE A 200 14.38 -5.45 9.76
CA PHE A 200 13.86 -6.61 10.51
C PHE A 200 14.96 -7.57 10.97
N GLY A 201 16.24 -7.23 10.77
CA GLY A 201 17.38 -8.11 11.06
C GLY A 201 17.51 -9.30 10.11
N LEU A 202 17.02 -9.15 8.87
CA LEU A 202 16.97 -10.20 7.85
C LEU A 202 17.80 -9.85 6.61
N LYS A 203 18.12 -10.89 5.84
CA LYS A 203 18.63 -10.86 4.48
C LYS A 203 17.66 -11.59 3.54
N GLU A 204 17.89 -11.49 2.24
CA GLU A 204 17.07 -12.18 1.24
C GLU A 204 17.09 -13.71 1.42
N GLU A 205 18.26 -14.27 1.73
CA GLU A 205 18.44 -15.70 2.00
C GLU A 205 17.67 -16.20 3.24
N ASP A 206 17.28 -15.30 4.15
CA ASP A 206 16.49 -15.65 5.32
C ASP A 206 15.00 -15.81 5.01
N LEU A 207 14.53 -15.32 3.86
CA LEU A 207 13.12 -15.40 3.45
C LEU A 207 12.74 -16.82 3.05
N GLN A 208 11.60 -17.29 3.55
CA GLN A 208 11.01 -18.58 3.20
C GLN A 208 9.85 -18.34 2.23
N ASP A 209 9.92 -18.82 0.98
CA ASP A 209 8.78 -18.75 0.04
C ASP A 209 7.61 -19.63 0.51
N CYS A 210 6.77 -19.03 1.33
CA CYS A 210 5.58 -19.61 1.94
C CYS A 210 4.31 -19.27 1.15
N ALA A 211 4.44 -18.66 -0.04
CA ALA A 211 3.30 -18.38 -0.93
C ALA A 211 2.56 -19.66 -1.37
N VAL A 212 3.20 -20.82 -1.18
CA VAL A 212 2.66 -22.16 -1.44
C VAL A 212 2.47 -22.90 -0.10
N LYS A 213 1.26 -23.41 0.18
CA LYS A 213 1.08 -24.41 1.25
C LYS A 213 1.94 -25.63 0.89
N PRO A 214 2.75 -26.18 1.81
CA PRO A 214 3.39 -27.47 1.55
C PRO A 214 2.31 -28.51 1.23
N CYS A 215 2.57 -29.38 0.26
CA CYS A 215 1.72 -30.54 0.02
C CYS A 215 1.69 -31.38 1.31
N ASN A 216 0.50 -31.57 1.89
CA ASN A 216 0.28 -32.64 2.86
C ASN A 216 0.29 -33.99 2.13
#